data_AF-A0A943GV13-F1
#
_entry.id   AF-A0A943GV13-F1
#
_cell.length_a   1.000
_cell.length_b   1.000
_cell.length_c   1.000
_cell.angle_alpha   90.00
_cell.angle_beta   90.00
_cell.angle_gamma   90.00
#
_symmetry.space_group_name_H-M   'P 1'
#
loop_
_entity.id
_entity.type
_entity.pdbx_description
1 polymer ?
#
loop_
_entity_poly.entity_id
_entity_poly.type
_entity_poly.pdbx_seq_one_letter_code
_entity_poly.pdbx_strand_id
1 'polypeptide(L)'
;MKFTEKLLKHPEFLRLQKRVQQIEQNRIYCHHELSHALDVCRMAWMMYLEDQMQEKFESGLEASLENTYGSESALKSNEKITEDRNADRTDHICEKKHESVNLQEKKDQFYVTGLLHDIGRVAQYETGEHHSEAGMRIAKQLLSDIGYPSEWMSETLQIVGVHHGREEENAETGVMEYYIRRADHLSRNCFLCEAADSCKWSDEERNQTIIW
;
A
#
# COMPACT_ATOMS: atom_id res chain seq x y z
N MET A 1 6.93 0.31 17.17
CA MET A 1 5.68 0.62 16.43
C MET A 1 4.53 0.43 17.42
N LYS A 2 3.88 1.52 17.82
CA LYS A 2 2.94 1.55 18.96
C LYS A 2 1.73 0.63 18.74
N PHE A 3 1.05 0.74 17.61
CA PHE A 3 -0.20 0.04 17.37
C PHE A 3 0.03 -1.39 16.88
N THR A 4 1.06 -1.59 16.05
CA THR A 4 1.51 -2.92 15.65
C THR A 4 1.84 -3.79 16.87
N GLU A 5 2.60 -3.27 17.84
CA GLU A 5 2.93 -4.02 19.06
C GLU A 5 1.71 -4.33 19.91
N LYS A 6 0.72 -3.43 19.96
CA LYS A 6 -0.56 -3.69 20.65
C LYS A 6 -1.35 -4.79 19.94
N LEU A 7 -1.45 -4.73 18.62
CA LEU A 7 -2.17 -5.71 17.81
C LEU A 7 -1.56 -7.11 17.94
N LEU A 8 -0.23 -7.21 17.84
CA LEU A 8 0.50 -8.48 17.99
C LEU A 8 0.36 -9.10 19.40
N LYS A 9 -0.01 -8.30 20.41
CA LYS A 9 -0.28 -8.77 21.77
C LYS A 9 -1.78 -8.94 22.05
N HIS A 10 -2.65 -8.59 21.10
CA HIS A 10 -4.10 -8.61 21.30
C HIS A 10 -4.62 -10.05 21.35
N PRO A 11 -5.37 -10.45 22.41
CA PRO A 11 -5.81 -11.84 22.60
C PRO A 11 -6.63 -12.38 21.42
N GLU A 12 -7.57 -11.58 20.91
CA GLU A 12 -8.40 -12.01 19.76
C GLU A 12 -7.60 -12.10 18.47
N PHE A 13 -6.61 -11.22 18.27
CA PHE A 13 -5.75 -11.31 17.09
C PHE A 13 -4.92 -12.59 17.13
N LEU A 14 -4.31 -12.90 18.27
CA LEU A 14 -3.56 -14.14 18.47
C LEU A 14 -4.44 -15.39 18.32
N ARG A 15 -5.69 -15.35 18.82
CA ARG A 15 -6.67 -16.43 18.66
C ARG A 15 -6.98 -16.67 17.17
N LEU A 16 -7.24 -15.61 16.42
CA LEU A 16 -7.53 -15.68 14.98
C LEU A 16 -6.31 -16.17 14.19
N GLN A 17 -5.10 -15.67 14.47
CA GLN A 17 -3.86 -16.12 13.81
C GLN A 17 -3.60 -17.61 14.04
N LYS A 18 -3.76 -18.09 15.28
CA LYS A 18 -3.66 -19.52 15.59
C LYS A 18 -4.69 -20.34 14.82
N ARG A 19 -5.88 -19.78 14.61
CA ARG A 19 -6.95 -20.45 13.87
C ARG A 19 -6.66 -20.52 12.37
N VAL A 20 -6.16 -19.44 11.75
CA VAL A 20 -5.68 -19.46 10.36
C VAL A 20 -4.64 -20.55 10.18
N GLN A 21 -3.60 -20.54 11.01
CA GLN A 21 -2.52 -21.54 10.96
C GLN A 21 -3.05 -22.97 11.02
N GLN A 22 -3.98 -23.27 11.94
CA GLN A 22 -4.58 -24.62 12.03
C GLN A 22 -5.35 -25.03 10.77
N ILE A 23 -6.09 -24.11 10.16
CA ILE A 23 -6.87 -24.38 8.95
C ILE A 23 -5.93 -24.58 7.76
N GLU A 24 -4.84 -23.83 7.71
CA GLU A 24 -3.91 -23.84 6.58
C GLU A 24 -2.93 -25.02 6.58
N GLN A 25 -2.80 -25.79 7.67
CA GLN A 25 -1.90 -26.95 7.75
C GLN A 25 -2.08 -27.99 6.64
N ASN A 26 -3.31 -28.20 6.17
CA ASN A 26 -3.61 -29.17 5.12
C ASN A 26 -3.90 -28.51 3.76
N ARG A 27 -3.61 -27.22 3.64
CA ARG A 27 -3.88 -26.44 2.43
C ARG A 27 -2.75 -26.66 1.44
N ILE A 28 -3.09 -27.05 0.21
CA ILE A 28 -2.14 -27.20 -0.89
C ILE A 28 -1.82 -25.87 -1.60
N TYR A 29 -2.68 -24.87 -1.42
CA TYR A 29 -2.53 -23.52 -1.99
C TYR A 29 -1.82 -22.57 -1.02
N CYS A 30 -1.37 -21.41 -1.52
CA CYS A 30 -0.63 -20.39 -0.75
C CYS A 30 -1.20 -20.20 0.66
N HIS A 31 -0.33 -20.33 1.66
CA HIS A 31 -0.65 -20.07 3.06
C HIS A 31 -0.60 -18.56 3.33
N HIS A 32 -1.49 -18.08 4.19
CA HIS A 32 -1.64 -16.69 4.61
C HIS A 32 -1.49 -16.58 6.14
N GLU A 33 -0.60 -17.41 6.71
CA GLU A 33 -0.19 -17.33 8.11
C GLU A 33 0.54 -16.01 8.41
N LEU A 34 0.89 -15.80 9.69
CA LEU A 34 1.56 -14.59 10.16
C LEU A 34 2.85 -14.25 9.39
N SER A 35 3.60 -15.26 8.91
CA SER A 35 4.81 -15.03 8.10
C SER A 35 4.49 -14.27 6.81
N HIS A 36 3.48 -14.73 6.06
CA HIS A 36 2.99 -14.06 4.84
C HIS A 36 2.60 -12.61 5.15
N ALA A 37 1.78 -12.38 6.17
CA ALA A 37 1.35 -11.03 6.55
C ALA A 37 2.55 -10.11 6.90
N LEU A 38 3.58 -10.63 7.56
CA LEU A 38 4.78 -9.85 7.87
C LEU A 38 5.62 -9.53 6.63
N ASP A 39 5.68 -10.45 5.66
CA ASP A 39 6.38 -10.22 4.40
C ASP A 39 5.65 -9.16 3.57
N VAL A 40 4.31 -9.20 3.53
CA VAL A 40 3.48 -8.12 2.97
C VAL A 40 3.80 -6.78 3.61
N CYS A 41 3.82 -6.69 4.95
CA CYS A 41 4.15 -5.45 5.66
C CYS A 41 5.54 -4.90 5.29
N ARG A 42 6.54 -5.78 5.18
CA ARG A 42 7.92 -5.39 4.87
C ARG A 42 8.03 -4.88 3.44
N MET A 43 7.53 -5.65 2.47
CA MET A 43 7.58 -5.31 1.06
C MET A 43 6.82 -4.02 0.78
N ALA A 44 5.59 -3.88 1.31
CA ALA A 44 4.79 -2.67 1.13
C ALA A 44 5.51 -1.42 1.66
N TRP A 45 6.12 -1.53 2.85
CA TRP A 45 6.88 -0.42 3.43
C TRP A 45 8.15 -0.09 2.65
N MET A 46 8.87 -1.09 2.13
CA MET A 46 10.07 -0.88 1.31
C MET A 46 9.72 -0.17 0.00
N MET A 47 8.73 -0.66 -0.74
CA MET A 47 8.27 -0.04 -1.99
C MET A 47 7.81 1.41 -1.76
N TYR A 48 7.09 1.67 -0.67
CA TYR A 48 6.71 3.03 -0.31
C TYR A 48 7.95 3.92 -0.08
N LEU A 49 8.94 3.44 0.65
CA LEU A 49 10.17 4.21 0.89
C LEU A 49 10.96 4.47 -0.40
N GLU A 50 11.04 3.49 -1.29
CA GLU A 50 11.73 3.61 -2.59
C GLU A 50 11.09 4.71 -3.45
N ASP A 51 9.76 4.69 -3.59
CA ASP A 51 9.03 5.73 -4.33
C ASP A 51 9.22 7.11 -3.70
N GLN A 52 9.14 7.22 -2.36
CA GLN A 52 9.39 8.48 -1.65
C GLN A 52 10.82 8.99 -1.80
N MET A 53 11.80 8.12 -2.01
CA MET A 53 13.17 8.51 -2.30
C MET A 53 13.34 8.96 -3.75
N GLN A 54 12.70 8.27 -4.68
CA GLN A 54 12.75 8.59 -6.10
C GLN A 54 12.09 9.95 -6.40
N GLU A 55 10.92 10.24 -5.83
CA GLU A 55 10.24 11.54 -5.93
C GLU A 55 11.13 12.70 -5.42
N LYS A 56 11.85 12.48 -4.31
CA LYS A 56 12.79 13.47 -3.75
C LYS A 56 14.01 13.69 -4.64
N PHE A 57 14.51 12.61 -5.27
CA PHE A 57 15.62 12.70 -6.19
C PHE A 57 15.24 13.46 -7.46
N GLU A 58 14.08 13.15 -8.05
CA GLU A 58 13.55 13.81 -9.24
C GLU A 58 13.26 15.30 -8.99
N SER A 59 12.54 15.63 -7.91
CA SER A 59 12.27 17.02 -7.53
C SER A 59 13.53 17.83 -7.21
N GLY A 60 14.54 17.22 -6.59
CA GLY A 60 15.85 17.85 -6.35
C GLY A 60 16.64 18.09 -7.63
N LEU A 61 16.52 17.21 -8.62
CA LEU A 61 17.15 17.37 -9.94
C LEU A 61 16.48 18.50 -10.73
N GLU A 62 15.15 18.58 -10.73
CA GLU A 62 14.38 19.66 -11.35
C GLU A 62 14.74 21.03 -10.74
N ALA A 63 14.77 21.14 -9.41
CA ALA A 63 15.18 22.37 -8.72
C ALA A 63 16.64 22.77 -9.02
N SER A 64 17.52 21.80 -9.25
CA SER A 64 18.93 22.07 -9.62
C SER A 64 19.07 22.52 -11.07
N LEU A 65 18.24 22.00 -11.99
CA LEU A 65 18.23 22.38 -13.41
C LEU A 65 17.64 23.78 -13.61
N GLU A 66 16.57 24.13 -12.90
CA GLU A 66 15.99 25.48 -12.91
C GLU A 66 17.00 26.55 -12.45
N ASN A 67 17.80 26.23 -11.42
CA ASN A 67 18.87 27.11 -10.94
C ASN A 67 20.04 27.25 -11.92
N THR A 68 20.26 26.26 -12.79
CA THR A 68 21.37 26.29 -13.77
C THR A 68 20.97 27.02 -15.05
N TYR A 69 19.71 26.89 -15.51
CA TYR A 69 19.22 27.56 -16.71
C TYR A 69 18.61 28.95 -16.46
N GLY A 70 18.37 29.34 -15.20
CA GLY A 70 17.92 30.68 -14.82
C GLY A 70 18.95 31.81 -14.99
N SER A 71 20.22 31.52 -15.29
CA SER A 71 21.28 32.53 -15.44
C SER A 71 21.69 32.87 -16.88
N GLU A 72 21.14 32.22 -17.92
CA GLU A 72 21.58 32.39 -19.32
C GLU A 72 20.54 32.99 -20.30
N SER A 73 19.53 33.72 -19.84
CA SER A 73 18.63 34.47 -20.74
C SER A 73 18.46 35.94 -20.39
N ALA A 74 19.57 36.66 -20.25
CA ALA A 74 19.56 38.12 -20.23
C ALA A 74 20.59 38.66 -21.22
N LEU A 75 20.32 38.53 -22.54
CA LEU A 75 20.94 39.35 -23.59
C LEU A 75 20.26 39.09 -24.96
N LYS A 76 19.21 39.86 -25.25
CA LYS A 76 19.11 40.76 -26.42
C LYS A 76 17.66 41.26 -26.61
N SER A 77 17.45 42.51 -26.20
CA SER A 77 16.57 43.54 -26.77
C SER A 77 16.52 43.48 -28.31
N ASN A 78 15.52 43.93 -29.08
CA ASN A 78 14.44 44.91 -28.93
C ASN A 78 13.66 44.84 -30.26
N GLU A 79 12.32 44.99 -30.30
CA GLU A 79 11.56 45.80 -31.29
C GLU A 79 10.02 45.63 -31.17
N LYS A 80 9.42 46.60 -30.46
CA LYS A 80 8.23 47.43 -30.79
C LYS A 80 7.00 46.83 -31.56
N ILE A 81 5.82 47.05 -30.95
CA ILE A 81 4.52 47.57 -31.49
C ILE A 81 3.26 46.74 -31.15
N THR A 82 2.49 47.30 -30.18
CA THR A 82 1.03 47.47 -29.99
C THR A 82 -0.02 46.35 -30.10
N GLU A 83 -0.99 46.49 -29.19
CA GLU A 83 -2.42 46.10 -29.18
C GLU A 83 -2.85 44.89 -28.32
N ASP A 84 -3.59 45.25 -27.26
CA ASP A 84 -4.77 44.60 -26.67
C ASP A 84 -5.03 43.11 -26.97
N ARG A 85 -5.06 42.32 -25.91
CA ARG A 85 -6.28 41.63 -25.43
C ARG A 85 -6.04 40.93 -24.10
N ASN A 86 -6.90 41.26 -23.13
CA ASN A 86 -7.14 40.49 -21.92
C ASN A 86 -7.48 39.03 -22.25
N ALA A 87 -6.83 38.10 -21.58
CA ALA A 87 -7.39 36.80 -21.22
C ALA A 87 -6.69 36.30 -19.95
N ASP A 88 -7.34 36.60 -18.82
CA ASP A 88 -7.50 35.74 -17.66
C ASP A 88 -6.73 34.41 -17.69
N ARG A 89 -5.63 34.37 -16.95
CA ARG A 89 -5.06 33.12 -16.43
C ARG A 89 -4.46 33.43 -15.07
N THR A 90 -5.34 33.44 -14.08
CA THR A 90 -4.90 33.32 -12.69
C THR A 90 -4.26 31.94 -12.55
N ASP A 91 -2.94 31.93 -12.44
CA ASP A 91 -2.16 30.73 -12.16
C ASP A 91 -2.65 30.11 -10.85
N HIS A 92 -3.37 29.00 -10.98
CA HIS A 92 -3.69 28.12 -9.87
C HIS A 92 -2.44 27.28 -9.57
N ILE A 93 -1.43 27.92 -9.00
CA ILE A 93 -0.35 27.20 -8.30
C ILE A 93 -1.01 26.65 -7.04
N CYS A 94 -1.51 25.42 -7.15
CA CYS A 94 -1.89 24.61 -6.01
C CYS A 94 -0.58 24.29 -5.27
N GLU A 95 -0.25 25.13 -4.28
CA GLU A 95 0.78 24.83 -3.29
C GLU A 95 0.39 23.52 -2.60
N LYS A 96 0.93 22.40 -3.08
CA LYS A 96 0.93 21.15 -2.31
C LYS A 96 1.70 21.44 -1.03
N LYS A 97 0.98 21.73 0.06
CA LYS A 97 1.55 21.79 1.40
C LYS A 97 2.28 20.49 1.65
N HIS A 98 3.61 20.56 1.66
CA HIS A 98 4.46 19.43 1.95
C HIS A 98 4.37 19.16 3.46
N GLU A 99 3.29 18.51 3.89
CA GLU A 99 3.11 18.10 5.28
C GLU A 99 4.21 17.07 5.58
N SER A 100 5.00 17.32 6.63
CA SER A 100 6.12 16.46 6.97
C SER A 100 5.60 15.11 7.45
N VAL A 101 5.61 14.11 6.58
CA VAL A 101 5.14 12.76 6.91
C VAL A 101 5.97 12.18 8.04
N ASN A 102 5.32 11.80 9.14
CA ASN A 102 5.96 11.04 10.20
C ASN A 102 6.15 9.58 9.76
N LEU A 103 7.36 9.25 9.31
CA LEU A 103 7.69 7.92 8.80
C LEU A 103 7.45 6.80 9.82
N GLN A 104 7.62 7.07 11.12
CA GLN A 104 7.43 6.05 12.14
C GLN A 104 5.95 5.71 12.34
N GLU A 105 5.09 6.71 12.25
CA GLU A 105 3.63 6.56 12.29
C GLU A 105 3.11 5.91 11.00
N LYS A 106 3.58 6.36 9.84
CA LYS A 106 3.21 5.74 8.56
C LYS A 106 3.62 4.27 8.50
N LYS A 107 4.82 3.93 8.96
CA LYS A 107 5.27 2.53 9.09
C LYS A 107 4.36 1.70 10.00
N ASP A 108 3.95 2.26 11.14
CA ASP A 108 3.01 1.59 12.06
C ASP A 108 1.64 1.36 11.40
N GLN A 109 1.17 2.33 10.61
CA GLN A 109 -0.05 2.21 9.82
C GLN A 109 0.05 1.08 8.79
N PHE A 110 1.14 1.04 8.00
CA PHE A 110 1.42 -0.04 7.04
C PHE A 110 1.40 -1.42 7.70
N TYR A 111 2.07 -1.56 8.84
CA TYR A 111 2.16 -2.84 9.53
C TYR A 111 0.82 -3.29 10.10
N VAL A 112 0.02 -2.38 10.68
CA VAL A 112 -1.33 -2.72 11.14
C VAL A 112 -2.22 -3.14 9.97
N THR A 113 -2.21 -2.39 8.87
CA THR A 113 -2.99 -2.72 7.67
C THR A 113 -2.58 -4.07 7.08
N GLY A 114 -1.28 -4.31 6.88
CA GLY A 114 -0.79 -5.58 6.35
C GLY A 114 -1.01 -6.76 7.29
N LEU A 115 -1.01 -6.58 8.61
CA LEU A 115 -1.38 -7.66 9.55
C LEU A 115 -2.87 -8.01 9.52
N LEU A 116 -3.73 -7.08 9.10
CA LEU A 116 -5.18 -7.26 9.06
C LEU A 116 -5.73 -7.58 7.67
N HIS A 117 -4.96 -7.40 6.58
CA HIS A 117 -5.47 -7.47 5.21
C HIS A 117 -6.25 -8.77 4.91
N ASP A 118 -5.79 -9.90 5.44
CA ASP A 118 -6.40 -11.22 5.24
C ASP A 118 -7.10 -11.79 6.49
N ILE A 119 -7.36 -10.98 7.52
CA ILE A 119 -7.92 -11.45 8.79
C ILE A 119 -9.32 -12.08 8.65
N GLY A 120 -10.04 -11.69 7.59
CA GLY A 120 -11.37 -12.22 7.27
C GLY A 120 -11.39 -13.66 6.77
N ARG A 121 -10.24 -14.24 6.38
CA ARG A 121 -10.15 -15.63 5.91
C ARG A 121 -10.66 -16.64 6.92
N VAL A 122 -10.50 -16.37 8.24
CA VAL A 122 -11.01 -17.26 9.29
C VAL A 122 -12.52 -17.46 9.17
N ALA A 123 -13.28 -16.38 8.97
CA ALA A 123 -14.73 -16.45 8.85
C ALA A 123 -15.18 -17.15 7.57
N GLN A 124 -14.45 -16.94 6.46
CA GLN A 124 -14.71 -17.66 5.21
C GLN A 124 -14.62 -19.18 5.40
N TYR A 125 -13.63 -19.64 6.18
CA TYR A 125 -13.46 -21.07 6.43
C TYR A 125 -14.47 -21.65 7.42
N GLU A 126 -14.92 -20.86 8.41
CA GLU A 126 -15.78 -21.37 9.48
C GLU A 126 -17.28 -21.24 9.21
N THR A 127 -17.71 -20.12 8.62
CA THR A 127 -19.13 -19.79 8.46
C THR A 127 -19.57 -19.68 7.00
N GLY A 128 -18.61 -19.71 6.07
CA GLY A 128 -18.86 -19.44 4.65
C GLY A 128 -19.18 -17.97 4.36
N GLU A 129 -19.02 -17.08 5.33
CA GLU A 129 -19.14 -15.63 5.14
C GLU A 129 -18.15 -15.14 4.10
N HIS A 130 -18.52 -14.08 3.38
CA HIS A 130 -17.59 -13.41 2.49
C HIS A 130 -16.46 -12.77 3.31
N HIS A 131 -15.21 -13.12 3.01
CA HIS A 131 -14.05 -12.73 3.83
C HIS A 131 -13.87 -11.22 3.95
N SER A 132 -14.31 -10.42 2.96
CA SER A 132 -14.20 -8.96 3.01
C SER A 132 -15.12 -8.36 4.08
N GLU A 133 -16.39 -8.78 4.15
CA GLU A 133 -17.35 -8.26 5.14
C GLU A 133 -16.95 -8.68 6.57
N ALA A 134 -16.60 -9.96 6.73
CA ALA A 134 -16.14 -10.48 8.01
C ALA A 134 -14.81 -9.85 8.44
N GLY A 135 -13.89 -9.66 7.49
CA GLY A 135 -12.60 -9.00 7.69
C GLY A 135 -12.76 -7.58 8.19
N MET A 136 -13.60 -6.76 7.54
CA MET A 136 -13.89 -5.40 8.00
C MET A 136 -14.47 -5.37 9.41
N ARG A 137 -15.43 -6.25 9.71
CA ARG A 137 -16.06 -6.33 11.04
C ARG A 137 -15.04 -6.68 12.12
N ILE A 138 -14.20 -7.69 11.88
CA ILE A 138 -13.15 -8.13 12.80
C ILE A 138 -12.09 -7.03 12.96
N ALA A 139 -11.59 -6.48 11.86
CA ALA A 139 -10.60 -5.41 11.86
C ALA A 139 -11.11 -4.19 12.61
N LYS A 140 -12.35 -3.74 12.38
CA LYS A 140 -12.93 -2.59 13.08
C LYS A 140 -12.93 -2.77 14.60
N GLN A 141 -13.27 -3.97 15.07
CA GLN A 141 -13.24 -4.29 16.50
C GLN A 141 -11.81 -4.23 17.05
N LEU A 142 -10.87 -4.94 16.41
CA LEU A 142 -9.47 -4.98 16.84
C LEU A 142 -8.82 -3.58 16.86
N LEU A 143 -9.07 -2.77 15.82
CA LEU A 143 -8.56 -1.41 15.70
C LEU A 143 -9.12 -0.51 16.82
N SER A 144 -10.40 -0.66 17.16
CA SER A 144 -11.02 0.06 18.26
C SER A 144 -10.39 -0.33 19.60
N ASP A 145 -10.17 -1.63 19.84
CA ASP A 145 -9.63 -2.16 21.09
C ASP A 145 -8.18 -1.72 21.36
N ILE A 146 -7.36 -1.59 20.32
CA ILE A 146 -5.98 -1.08 20.45
C ILE A 146 -5.89 0.45 20.53
N GLY A 147 -7.02 1.15 20.40
CA GLY A 147 -7.12 2.60 20.36
C GLY A 147 -6.49 3.21 19.11
N TYR A 148 -6.70 2.57 17.96
CA TYR A 148 -6.13 3.00 16.68
C TYR A 148 -6.70 4.36 16.24
N PRO A 149 -5.88 5.28 15.68
CA PRO A 149 -6.37 6.61 15.29
C PRO A 149 -7.49 6.51 14.25
N SER A 150 -8.54 7.30 14.44
CA SER A 150 -9.70 7.31 13.54
C SER A 150 -9.33 7.76 12.12
N GLU A 151 -8.35 8.64 11.99
CA GLU A 151 -7.86 9.11 10.69
C GLU A 151 -7.23 7.97 9.86
N TRP A 152 -6.51 7.04 10.50
CA TRP A 152 -5.92 5.87 9.84
C TRP A 152 -6.91 4.73 9.65
N MET A 153 -7.87 4.61 10.58
CA MET A 153 -8.83 3.51 10.61
C MET A 153 -9.64 3.41 9.31
N SER A 154 -10.06 4.55 8.74
CA SER A 154 -10.84 4.55 7.50
C SER A 154 -10.06 3.94 6.33
N GLU A 155 -8.81 4.36 6.14
CA GLU A 155 -7.92 3.85 5.09
C GLU A 155 -7.63 2.36 5.30
N THR A 156 -7.30 1.93 6.53
CA THR A 156 -7.06 0.52 6.85
C THR A 156 -8.29 -0.34 6.58
N LEU A 157 -9.49 0.10 7.00
CA LEU A 157 -10.72 -0.67 6.80
C LEU A 157 -11.11 -0.76 5.33
N GLN A 158 -10.86 0.29 4.55
CA GLN A 158 -11.04 0.24 3.11
C GLN A 158 -10.17 -0.87 2.51
N ILE A 159 -8.86 -0.86 2.80
CA ILE A 159 -7.90 -1.84 2.26
C ILE A 159 -8.27 -3.27 2.64
N VAL A 160 -8.69 -3.51 3.90
CA VAL A 160 -9.17 -4.82 4.36
C VAL A 160 -10.48 -5.25 3.67
N GLY A 161 -11.31 -4.27 3.29
CA GLY A 161 -12.64 -4.50 2.70
C GLY A 161 -12.66 -4.68 1.18
N VAL A 162 -11.63 -4.27 0.45
CA VAL A 162 -11.62 -4.38 -1.02
C VAL A 162 -11.48 -5.85 -1.46
N HIS A 163 -12.37 -6.27 -2.37
CA HIS A 163 -12.32 -7.58 -3.00
C HIS A 163 -11.15 -7.63 -4.00
N HIS A 164 -10.12 -8.43 -3.72
CA HIS A 164 -9.00 -8.63 -4.66
C HIS A 164 -9.50 -9.29 -5.96
N GLY A 165 -9.76 -8.48 -6.98
CA GLY A 165 -10.31 -8.91 -8.26
C GLY A 165 -10.22 -7.82 -9.34
N ARG A 166 -9.06 -7.81 -10.02
CA ARG A 166 -8.73 -7.20 -11.32
C ARG A 166 -8.00 -5.85 -11.38
N GLU A 167 -6.93 -5.96 -12.18
CA GLU A 167 -6.04 -5.04 -12.89
C GLU A 167 -5.26 -3.99 -12.10
N GLU A 168 -3.93 -4.09 -12.22
CA GLU A 168 -2.94 -3.10 -11.76
C GLU A 168 -2.92 -1.86 -12.67
N GLU A 169 -3.66 -1.90 -13.79
CA GLU A 169 -3.56 -0.93 -14.89
C GLU A 169 -4.02 0.49 -14.52
N ASN A 170 -4.72 0.68 -13.40
CA ASN A 170 -5.19 2.00 -12.93
C ASN A 170 -4.82 2.29 -11.45
N ALA A 171 -3.86 1.57 -10.87
CA ALA A 171 -3.46 1.88 -9.50
C ALA A 171 -2.56 3.12 -9.49
N GLU A 172 -3.08 4.23 -8.95
CA GLU A 172 -2.26 5.42 -8.70
C GLU A 172 -1.12 5.06 -7.75
N THR A 173 0.13 5.15 -8.23
CA THR A 173 1.32 5.00 -7.40
C THR A 173 1.31 6.06 -6.29
N GLY A 174 1.69 5.68 -5.06
CA GLY A 174 1.72 6.59 -3.90
C GLY A 174 0.60 6.40 -2.87
N VAL A 175 -0.41 5.56 -3.12
CA VAL A 175 -1.43 5.20 -2.11
C VAL A 175 -1.09 3.91 -1.36
N MET A 176 -1.43 3.81 -0.06
CA MET A 176 -1.11 2.63 0.76
C MET A 176 -1.70 1.33 0.20
N GLU A 177 -2.91 1.40 -0.35
CA GLU A 177 -3.62 0.26 -0.94
C GLU A 177 -2.82 -0.42 -2.04
N TYR A 178 -2.21 0.38 -2.93
CA TYR A 178 -1.37 -0.13 -4.02
C TYR A 178 -0.21 -0.98 -3.48
N TYR A 179 0.53 -0.46 -2.50
CA TYR A 179 1.68 -1.15 -1.93
C TYR A 179 1.28 -2.43 -1.19
N ILE A 180 0.19 -2.43 -0.42
CA ILE A 180 -0.28 -3.62 0.29
C ILE A 180 -0.70 -4.71 -0.70
N ARG A 181 -1.48 -4.35 -1.73
CA ARG A 181 -1.94 -5.28 -2.76
C ARG A 181 -0.76 -5.86 -3.56
N ARG A 182 0.16 -4.99 -3.99
CA ARG A 182 1.36 -5.40 -4.71
C ARG A 182 2.23 -6.32 -3.85
N ALA A 183 2.40 -6.00 -2.57
CA ALA A 183 3.15 -6.82 -1.63
C ALA A 183 2.49 -8.19 -1.36
N ASP A 184 1.16 -8.26 -1.24
CA ASP A 184 0.42 -9.54 -1.13
C ASP A 184 0.64 -10.45 -2.34
N HIS A 185 0.72 -9.86 -3.54
CA HIS A 185 1.03 -10.62 -4.74
C HIS A 185 2.49 -11.09 -4.75
N LEU A 186 3.43 -10.16 -4.62
CA LEU A 186 4.86 -10.44 -4.78
C LEU A 186 5.45 -11.35 -3.68
N SER A 187 4.86 -11.36 -2.48
CA SER A 187 5.28 -12.24 -1.37
C SER A 187 4.95 -13.72 -1.59
N ARG A 188 4.16 -14.08 -2.61
CA ARG A 188 3.79 -15.47 -2.89
C ARG A 188 4.94 -16.24 -3.55
N ASN A 189 5.29 -17.39 -3.00
CA ASN A 189 6.34 -18.28 -3.54
C ASN A 189 5.86 -19.13 -4.73
N CYS A 190 5.22 -18.52 -5.74
CA CYS A 190 4.62 -19.25 -6.86
C CYS A 190 5.63 -20.09 -7.65
N PHE A 191 6.88 -19.63 -7.76
CA PHE A 191 7.99 -20.29 -8.45
C PHE A 191 8.40 -21.65 -7.84
N LEU A 192 7.92 -21.98 -6.64
CA LEU A 192 8.14 -23.28 -5.98
C LEU A 192 6.81 -23.94 -5.55
N CYS A 193 5.68 -23.53 -6.14
CA CYS A 193 4.36 -24.01 -5.72
C CYS A 193 4.04 -25.40 -6.27
N GLU A 194 3.90 -26.40 -5.39
CA GLU A 194 3.51 -27.76 -5.78
C GLU A 194 2.09 -27.85 -6.34
N ALA A 195 1.18 -26.97 -5.92
CA ALA A 195 -0.19 -26.89 -6.43
C ALA A 195 -0.33 -26.05 -7.71
N ALA A 196 0.78 -25.78 -8.38
CA ALA A 196 0.87 -24.95 -9.58
C ALA A 196 -0.22 -25.27 -10.62
N ASP A 197 -0.38 -26.54 -10.96
CA ASP A 197 -1.28 -27.03 -12.02
C ASP A 197 -2.76 -26.79 -11.73
N SER A 198 -3.11 -26.60 -10.46
CA SER A 198 -4.49 -26.37 -10.00
C SER A 198 -4.71 -24.94 -9.49
N CYS A 199 -3.75 -24.05 -9.71
CA CYS A 199 -3.81 -22.68 -9.24
C CYS A 199 -4.92 -21.91 -9.98
N LYS A 200 -5.53 -20.96 -9.26
CA LYS A 200 -6.50 -20.02 -9.86
C LYS A 200 -5.86 -18.97 -10.78
N TRP A 201 -4.55 -18.75 -10.64
CA TRP A 201 -3.79 -17.78 -11.42
C TRP A 201 -3.09 -18.47 -12.59
N SER A 202 -3.07 -17.81 -13.74
CA SER A 202 -2.36 -18.30 -14.91
C SER A 202 -0.85 -18.33 -14.69
N ASP A 203 -0.12 -18.97 -15.59
CA ASP A 203 1.35 -19.00 -15.53
C ASP A 203 1.94 -17.59 -15.58
N GLU A 204 1.36 -16.71 -16.38
CA GLU A 204 1.80 -15.32 -16.54
C GLU A 204 1.50 -14.45 -15.31
N GLU A 205 0.41 -14.73 -14.58
CA GLU A 205 0.03 -13.99 -13.36
C GLU A 205 0.85 -14.43 -12.14
N ARG A 206 1.47 -15.60 -12.19
CA ARG A 206 2.23 -16.17 -11.07
C ARG A 206 3.66 -15.64 -11.05
N ASN A 207 4.19 -15.45 -9.84
CA ASN A 207 5.58 -15.08 -9.64
C ASN A 207 6.51 -16.18 -10.16
N GLN A 208 7.16 -15.94 -11.29
CA GLN A 208 8.08 -16.89 -11.93
C GLN A 208 9.49 -16.83 -11.33
N THR A 209 9.84 -15.71 -10.69
CA THR A 209 11.13 -15.49 -10.04
C THR A 209 10.92 -14.74 -8.73
N ILE A 210 11.98 -14.65 -7.93
CA ILE A 210 12.05 -13.68 -6.84
C ILE A 210 12.31 -12.30 -7.48
N ILE A 211 11.51 -11.31 -7.11
CA ILE A 211 11.68 -9.91 -7.51
C ILE A 211 12.28 -9.18 -6.30
N TRP A 212 13.43 -8.54 -6.50
CA TRP A 212 14.17 -7.75 -5.50
C TRP A 212 14.37 -6.32 -6.00
#